data_AF-A0A2A4V7H3-F1
#
_entry.id   AF-A0A2A4V7H3-F1
#
_cell.length_a   1.000
_cell.length_b   1.000
_cell.length_c   1.000
_cell.angle_alpha   90.00
_cell.angle_beta   90.00
_cell.angle_gamma   90.00
#
_symmetry.space_group_name_H-M   'P 1'
#
loop_
_entity.id
_entity.type
_entity.pdbx_description
1 polymer ?
#
loop_
_entity_poly.entity_id
_entity_poly.type
_entity_poly.pdbx_seq_one_letter_code
_entity_poly.pdbx_strand_id
1 'polypeptide(L)'
;MLRFRKHDWLNLKTLSTVYGVQANTGKGKWVNCSKSGKPLFFDTAKERTAWIKAQHAALEMARQVALCDQDAPSLVPNTAVKGE
;
A
#
# COMPACT_ATOMS: atom_id res chain seq x y z
N MET A 1 -3.30 -4.96 -8.78
CA MET A 1 -2.21 -4.21 -8.14
C MET A 1 -2.75 -2.87 -7.68
N LEU A 2 -2.61 -2.55 -6.38
CA LEU A 2 -3.04 -1.25 -5.83
C LEU A 2 -2.12 -0.16 -6.41
N ARG A 3 -2.71 0.92 -6.91
CA ARG A 3 -1.97 2.05 -7.52
C ARG A 3 -2.34 3.34 -6.80
N PHE A 4 -1.36 4.20 -6.58
CA PHE A 4 -1.57 5.53 -6.00
C PHE A 4 -1.31 6.62 -7.03
N ARG A 5 -2.05 7.73 -6.93
CA ARG A 5 -1.82 8.93 -7.73
C ARG A 5 -1.87 10.19 -6.88
N LYS A 6 -1.14 11.20 -7.36
CA LYS A 6 -1.15 12.56 -6.83
C LYS A 6 -2.53 13.18 -7.07
N HIS A 7 -3.10 13.85 -6.08
CA HIS A 7 -4.32 14.62 -6.24
C HIS A 7 -4.21 15.92 -5.45
N ASP A 8 -4.29 17.06 -6.13
CA ASP A 8 -4.25 18.38 -5.52
C ASP A 8 -5.67 18.86 -5.22
N TRP A 9 -5.83 19.46 -4.05
CA TRP A 9 -7.08 20.05 -3.57
C TRP A 9 -6.90 21.54 -3.39
N LEU A 10 -8.01 22.27 -3.49
CA LEU A 10 -8.05 23.67 -3.10
C LEU A 10 -8.71 23.80 -1.73
N ASN A 11 -8.01 24.36 -0.76
CA ASN A 11 -8.62 24.74 0.51
C ASN A 11 -9.46 26.01 0.28
N LEU A 12 -10.78 25.90 0.33
CA LEU A 12 -11.68 27.04 0.08
C LEU A 12 -11.59 28.14 1.14
N LYS A 13 -11.04 27.87 2.33
CA LYS A 13 -10.86 28.88 3.39
C LYS A 13 -9.59 29.71 3.18
N THR A 14 -8.49 29.06 2.77
CA THR A 14 -7.17 29.72 2.66
C THR A 14 -6.75 29.97 1.22
N LEU A 15 -7.52 29.46 0.25
CA LEU A 15 -7.22 29.42 -1.19
C LEU A 15 -5.85 28.80 -1.53
N SER A 16 -5.32 28.01 -0.60
CA SER A 16 -4.03 27.35 -0.76
C SER A 16 -4.21 25.93 -1.29
N THR A 17 -3.23 25.45 -2.04
CA THR A 17 -3.16 24.06 -2.47
C THR A 17 -2.94 23.14 -1.27
N VAL A 18 -3.73 22.07 -1.19
CA VAL A 18 -3.56 20.97 -0.24
C VAL A 18 -3.21 19.71 -1.02
N TYR A 19 -2.14 19.03 -0.61
CA TYR A 19 -1.63 17.88 -1.34
C TYR A 19 -2.27 16.61 -0.80
N GLY A 20 -3.03 15.88 -1.62
CA GLY A 20 -3.66 14.61 -1.26
C GLY A 20 -3.23 13.45 -2.15
N VAL A 21 -3.76 12.26 -1.86
CA VAL A 21 -3.49 11.03 -2.62
C VAL A 21 -4.79 10.28 -2.88
N GLN A 22 -4.87 9.66 -4.05
CA GLN A 22 -5.94 8.73 -4.40
C GLN A 22 -5.37 7.33 -4.66
N ALA A 23 -6.12 6.31 -4.24
CA ALA A 23 -5.83 4.92 -4.49
C ALA A 23 -6.83 4.34 -5.50
N ASN A 24 -6.35 3.47 -6.38
CA ASN A 24 -7.18 2.74 -7.33
C ASN A 24 -7.84 1.54 -6.63
N THR A 25 -9.17 1.46 -6.64
CA THR A 25 -9.93 0.36 -6.01
C THR A 25 -10.34 -0.74 -6.99
N GLY A 26 -9.73 -0.76 -8.17
CA GLY A 26 -10.11 -1.64 -9.28
C GLY A 26 -11.22 -1.03 -10.15
N LYS A 27 -11.44 -1.63 -11.32
CA LYS A 27 -12.47 -1.21 -12.31
C LYS A 27 -12.38 0.29 -12.70
N GLY A 28 -11.16 0.84 -12.72
CA GLY A 28 -10.91 2.25 -13.07
C GLY A 28 -11.32 3.27 -12.01
N LYS A 29 -11.81 2.84 -10.84
CA LYS A 29 -12.24 3.76 -9.76
C LYS A 29 -11.05 4.23 -8.92
N TRP A 30 -11.10 5.49 -8.55
CA TRP A 30 -10.11 6.16 -7.71
C TRP A 30 -10.80 6.76 -6.49
N VAL A 31 -10.23 6.53 -5.31
CA VAL A 31 -10.82 6.95 -4.04
C VAL A 31 -9.77 7.64 -3.20
N ASN A 32 -10.17 8.65 -2.44
CA ASN A 32 -9.24 9.43 -1.61
C ASN A 32 -8.69 8.56 -0.48
N CYS A 33 -7.38 8.61 -0.29
CA CYS A 33 -6.76 7.96 0.84
C CYS A 33 -7.14 8.68 2.13
N SER A 34 -7.32 7.92 3.20
CA SER A 34 -7.63 8.43 4.53
C SER A 34 -6.75 7.78 5.58
N LYS A 35 -6.43 8.52 6.64
CA LYS A 35 -5.79 8.01 7.86
C LYS A 35 -6.74 8.27 9.02
N SER A 36 -7.11 7.20 9.75
CA SER A 36 -8.03 7.28 10.90
C SER A 36 -9.36 7.99 10.59
N GLY A 37 -9.96 7.66 9.44
CA GLY A 37 -11.24 8.23 8.98
C GLY A 37 -11.16 9.67 8.45
N LYS A 38 -9.97 10.29 8.42
CA LYS A 38 -9.77 11.65 7.89
C LYS A 38 -9.03 11.61 6.56
N PRO A 39 -9.34 12.48 5.59
CA PRO A 39 -8.58 12.60 4.34
C PRO A 39 -7.08 12.75 4.62
N LEU A 40 -6.26 12.01 3.88
CA LEU A 40 -4.81 12.09 4.00
C LEU A 40 -4.30 13.27 3.18
N PHE A 41 -3.82 14.29 3.88
CA PHE A 41 -3.21 15.48 3.31
C PHE A 41 -1.76 15.63 3.75
N PHE A 42 -0.99 16.35 2.94
CA PHE A 42 0.41 16.67 3.15
C PHE A 42 0.60 18.19 3.02
N ASP A 43 1.56 18.72 3.77
CA ASP A 43 1.89 20.14 3.73
C ASP A 43 2.66 20.49 2.46
N THR A 44 3.44 19.55 1.92
CA THR A 44 4.22 19.74 0.70
C THR A 44 4.01 18.65 -0.36
N ALA A 45 4.20 19.03 -1.63
CA ALA A 45 4.20 18.09 -2.75
C ALA A 45 5.30 17.01 -2.63
N LYS A 46 6.42 17.35 -1.97
CA LYS A 46 7.56 16.45 -1.75
C LYS A 46 7.18 15.35 -0.77
N GLU A 47 6.55 15.68 0.35
CA GLU A 47 6.09 14.71 1.35
C GLU A 47 5.06 13.74 0.76
N ARG A 48 4.08 14.25 0.02
CA ARG A 48 3.15 13.41 -0.74
C ARG A 48 3.87 12.41 -1.64
N THR A 49 4.89 12.89 -2.38
CA THR A 49 5.64 12.04 -3.32
C THR A 49 6.46 10.99 -2.58
N ALA A 50 7.09 11.35 -1.47
CA ALA A 50 7.80 10.42 -0.60
C ALA A 50 6.85 9.35 -0.05
N TRP A 51 5.65 9.74 0.38
CA TRP A 51 4.64 8.81 0.87
C TRP A 51 4.20 7.81 -0.21
N ILE A 52 3.89 8.27 -1.43
CA ILE A 52 3.53 7.38 -2.56
C ILE A 52 4.65 6.36 -2.84
N LYS A 53 5.92 6.80 -2.84
CA LYS A 53 7.07 5.91 -3.04
C LYS A 53 7.17 4.86 -1.93
N ALA A 54 6.99 5.26 -0.68
CA ALA A 54 7.00 4.35 0.46
C ALA A 54 5.88 3.29 0.35
N GLN A 55 4.68 3.67 -0.11
CA GLN A 55 3.60 2.70 -0.31
C GLN A 55 3.90 1.70 -1.43
N HIS A 56 4.49 2.15 -2.54
CA HIS A 56 4.90 1.22 -3.60
C HIS A 56 5.96 0.23 -3.12
N ALA A 57 6.96 0.70 -2.36
CA ALA A 57 7.97 -0.17 -1.78
C ALA A 57 7.37 -1.18 -0.80
N ALA A 58 6.46 -0.74 0.07
CA ALA A 58 5.76 -1.62 1.02
C ALA A 58 4.92 -2.70 0.31
N LEU A 59 4.22 -2.33 -0.76
CA LEU A 59 3.45 -3.29 -1.57
C LEU A 59 4.34 -4.31 -2.27
N GLU A 60 5.51 -3.89 -2.77
CA GLU A 60 6.45 -4.81 -3.40
C GLU A 60 7.07 -5.79 -2.40
N MET A 61 7.44 -5.31 -1.22
CA MET A 61 7.91 -6.18 -0.12
C MET A 61 6.82 -7.17 0.31
N ALA A 62 5.57 -6.71 0.48
CA ALA A 62 4.46 -7.59 0.82
C ALA A 62 4.22 -8.67 -0.26
N ARG A 63 4.39 -8.31 -1.55
CA ARG A 63 4.32 -9.27 -2.66
C ARG A 63 5.44 -10.31 -2.58
N GLN A 64 6.66 -9.91 -2.27
CA GLN A 64 7.81 -10.82 -2.11
C GLN A 64 7.61 -11.78 -0.93
N VAL A 65 7.17 -11.29 0.22
CA VAL A 65 6.87 -12.13 1.40
C VAL A 65 5.79 -13.17 1.06
N ALA A 66 4.72 -12.76 0.40
CA ALA A 66 3.65 -13.68 0.00
C ALA A 66 4.13 -14.78 -0.96
N LEU A 67 5.12 -14.50 -1.81
CA LEU A 67 5.75 -15.52 -2.68
C LEU A 67 6.59 -16.50 -1.86
N CYS A 68 7.41 -16.01 -0.92
CA CYS A 68 8.23 -16.85 -0.05
C CYS A 68 7.39 -17.80 0.84
N ASP A 69 6.21 -17.36 1.30
CA ASP A 69 5.30 -18.21 2.06
C ASP A 69 4.68 -19.34 1.23
N GLN A 70 4.54 -19.17 -0.10
CA GLN A 70 4.02 -20.22 -0.99
C GLN A 70 5.09 -21.27 -1.36
N ASP A 71 6.37 -20.91 -1.25
CA ASP A 71 7.50 -21.80 -1.53
C ASP A 71 8.01 -22.55 -0.28
N ALA A 72 7.35 -22.40 0.89
CA ALA A 72 7.66 -23.22 2.05
C ALA A 72 7.33 -24.68 1.72
N PRO A 73 8.32 -25.59 1.57
CA PRO A 73 8.03 -26.98 1.35
C PRO A 73 7.20 -27.47 2.54
N SER A 74 6.10 -28.17 2.24
CA SER A 74 5.34 -28.93 3.22
C SER A 74 6.28 -29.92 3.91
N LEU A 75 6.93 -29.48 4.99
CA LEU A 75 7.70 -30.34 5.87
C LEU A 75 6.71 -31.19 6.65
N VAL A 76 6.26 -32.28 6.03
CA VAL A 76 5.68 -33.39 6.78
C VAL A 76 6.80 -33.97 7.64
N PRO A 77 6.66 -34.07 8.96
CA PRO A 77 7.65 -34.74 9.78
C PRO A 77 7.76 -36.19 9.31
N ASN A 78 8.96 -36.59 8.91
CA ASN A 78 9.26 -37.97 8.56
C ASN A 78 9.18 -38.80 9.85
N THR A 79 8.01 -39.34 10.16
CA THR A 79 7.86 -40.41 11.14
C THR A 79 8.55 -41.64 10.58
N ALA A 80 9.86 -41.75 10.83
CA ALA A 80 10.62 -42.95 10.63
C ALA A 80 9.92 -44.09 11.37
N VAL A 81 9.33 -45.00 10.60
CA VAL A 81 8.70 -46.23 11.07
C VAL A 81 9.79 -47.06 11.75
N LYS A 82 9.61 -47.32 13.04
CA LYS A 82 10.39 -48.29 13.81
C LYS A 82 9.64 -49.62 13.71
N GLY A 83 10.06 -50.49 12.79
CA GLY A 83 9.70 -51.92 12.75
C GLY A 83 11.01 -52.68 12.67
N GLU A 84 11.43 -53.27 13.79
CA GLU A 84 11.42 -54.72 14.09
C GLU A 84 12.65 -55.42 13.52
#